data_AF-A0A8X8XXR6-F1
#
_entry.id   AF-A0A8X8XXR6-F1
#
_cell.length_a   1.000
_cell.length_b   1.000
_cell.length_c   1.000
_cell.angle_alpha   90.00
_cell.angle_beta   90.00
_cell.angle_gamma   90.00
#
_symmetry.space_group_name_H-M   'P 1'
#
loop_
_entity.id
_entity.type
_entity.pdbx_description
1 polymer ?
#
loop_
_entity_poly.entity_id
_entity_poly.type
_entity_poly.pdbx_seq_one_letter_code
_entity_poly.pdbx_strand_id
1 'polypeptide(L)'
;MHENSGEVAELVRSCWLEIIGKIDVRSLRLKTSYSAYLVFKLQEGCKELQKAIASVRFVKEIGEGSADEGYGVFIDTMACDAGERGRFPHCRSDGWMEIKLGEFFNNLGDDGEVEMRLIEKNNPKWKTGLVVLKLKILCNNAYKRAVTKGNQK
;
A
#
# COMPACT_ATOMS: atom_id res chain seq x y z
N MET A 1 -0.04 -12.54 -26.99
CA MET A 1 1.06 -11.56 -26.78
C MET A 1 1.49 -11.74 -25.32
N HIS A 2 2.64 -12.37 -25.11
CA HIS A 2 3.24 -12.58 -23.79
C HIS A 2 4.04 -11.34 -23.40
N GLU A 3 3.73 -10.74 -22.25
CA GLU A 3 4.64 -9.97 -21.38
C GLU A 3 3.77 -9.42 -20.24
N ASN A 4 3.99 -9.81 -18.98
CA ASN A 4 5.18 -9.42 -18.23
C ASN A 4 5.48 -10.50 -17.16
N SER A 5 6.71 -10.98 -17.11
CA SER A 5 7.26 -11.72 -15.97
C SER A 5 7.43 -10.74 -14.81
N GLY A 6 6.32 -10.30 -14.22
CA GLY A 6 6.36 -9.61 -12.94
C GLY A 6 6.77 -10.64 -11.89
N GLU A 7 7.86 -10.37 -11.18
CA GLU A 7 8.18 -11.13 -9.97
C GLU A 7 7.00 -10.99 -8.99
N VAL A 8 6.40 -12.12 -8.66
CA VAL A 8 5.29 -12.22 -7.72
C VAL A 8 5.81 -12.97 -6.50
N ALA A 9 5.54 -12.44 -5.31
CA ALA A 9 5.87 -13.11 -4.06
C ALA A 9 4.63 -13.79 -3.49
N GLU A 10 4.72 -15.08 -3.20
CA GLU A 10 3.64 -15.85 -2.58
C GLU A 10 3.97 -16.14 -1.12
N LEU A 11 3.03 -15.81 -0.23
CA LEU A 11 3.06 -16.25 1.15
C LEU A 11 2.56 -17.68 1.24
N VAL A 12 3.50 -18.63 1.25
CA VAL A 12 3.19 -20.05 1.38
C VAL A 12 2.58 -20.31 2.76
N ARG A 13 3.36 -20.09 3.84
CA ARG A 13 2.93 -20.36 5.22
C ARG A 13 3.81 -19.61 6.23
N SER A 14 3.22 -18.73 7.04
CA SER A 14 3.96 -18.04 8.12
C SER A 14 3.06 -17.57 9.25
N CYS A 15 3.57 -17.53 10.49
CA CYS A 15 2.87 -16.93 11.63
C CYS A 15 3.09 -15.41 11.73
N TRP A 16 4.15 -14.86 11.14
CA TRP A 16 4.35 -13.42 10.93
C TRP A 16 4.12 -13.04 9.45
N LEU A 17 3.67 -11.82 9.19
CA LEU A 17 3.69 -11.23 7.86
C LEU A 17 4.24 -9.82 7.95
N GLU A 18 5.23 -9.52 7.12
CA GLU A 18 5.83 -8.19 7.01
C GLU A 18 6.23 -7.95 5.54
N ILE A 19 5.57 -6.97 4.92
CA ILE A 19 5.90 -6.49 3.59
C ILE A 19 6.44 -5.09 3.75
N ILE A 20 7.68 -4.87 3.32
CA ILE A 20 8.36 -3.58 3.42
C ILE A 20 8.89 -3.21 2.04
N GLY A 21 8.67 -1.96 1.64
CA GLY A 21 9.39 -1.36 0.53
C GLY A 21 9.96 -0.02 0.93
N LYS A 22 11.07 0.34 0.30
CA LYS A 22 11.74 1.62 0.48
C LYS A 22 11.92 2.30 -0.87
N ILE A 23 11.83 3.62 -0.88
CA ILE A 23 12.14 4.44 -2.04
C ILE A 23 12.95 5.65 -1.61
N ASP A 24 13.98 5.99 -2.38
CA ASP A 24 14.69 7.25 -2.20
C ASP A 24 13.86 8.40 -2.80
N VAL A 25 13.49 9.38 -1.96
CA VAL A 25 12.65 10.50 -2.41
C VAL A 25 13.37 11.46 -3.34
N ARG A 26 14.70 11.36 -3.48
CA ARG A 26 15.48 12.07 -4.51
C ARG A 26 15.07 11.68 -5.92
N SER A 27 14.53 10.48 -6.10
CA SER A 27 14.00 10.00 -7.39
C SER A 27 12.59 10.53 -7.71
N LEU A 28 11.95 11.21 -6.75
CA LEU A 28 10.58 11.70 -6.85
C LEU A 28 10.54 13.21 -7.06
N ARG A 29 9.42 13.71 -7.58
CA ARG A 29 9.22 15.14 -7.77
C ARG A 29 9.07 15.84 -6.43
N LEU A 30 9.72 16.99 -6.32
CA LEU A 30 9.62 17.88 -5.17
C LEU A 30 8.24 18.51 -5.06
N LYS A 31 7.96 19.05 -3.87
CA LYS A 31 6.71 19.72 -3.49
C LYS A 31 5.45 18.96 -3.94
N THR A 32 5.49 17.64 -3.83
CA THR A 32 4.44 16.75 -4.34
C THR A 32 4.01 15.75 -3.27
N SER A 33 2.70 15.61 -3.10
CA SER A 33 2.11 14.55 -2.28
C SER A 33 2.04 13.26 -3.06
N TYR A 34 2.41 12.17 -2.39
CA TYR A 34 2.41 10.83 -2.91
C TYR A 34 1.56 9.91 -2.04
N SER A 35 0.91 8.95 -2.68
CA SER A 35 0.21 7.84 -2.02
C SER A 35 0.92 6.53 -2.34
N ALA A 36 1.13 5.71 -1.32
CA ALA A 36 1.68 4.36 -1.47
C ALA A 36 0.56 3.31 -1.43
N TYR A 37 0.68 2.28 -2.26
CA TYR A 37 -0.28 1.19 -2.38
C TYR A 37 0.44 -0.16 -2.48
N LEU A 38 -0.20 -1.20 -1.95
CA LEU A 38 0.15 -2.59 -2.22
C LEU A 38 -0.84 -3.17 -3.23
N VAL A 39 -0.33 -3.88 -4.23
CA VAL A 39 -1.12 -4.62 -5.22
C VAL A 39 -0.96 -6.12 -4.95
N PHE A 40 -2.06 -6.82 -4.69
CA PHE A 40 -2.04 -8.21 -4.25
C PHE A 40 -3.31 -8.98 -4.66
N LYS A 41 -3.29 -10.30 -4.50
CA LYS A 41 -4.41 -11.23 -4.66
C LYS A 41 -4.48 -12.13 -3.43
N LEU A 42 -5.68 -12.63 -3.16
CA LEU A 42 -5.90 -13.72 -2.21
C LEU A 42 -6.31 -14.96 -3.01
N GLN A 43 -5.62 -16.07 -2.77
CA GLN A 43 -6.01 -17.37 -3.33
C GLN A 43 -7.27 -17.90 -2.64
N GLU A 44 -7.99 -18.77 -3.34
CA GLU A 44 -9.09 -19.54 -2.72
C GLU A 44 -8.57 -20.31 -1.50
N GLY A 45 -9.26 -20.19 -0.37
CA GLY A 45 -8.84 -20.80 0.88
C GLY A 45 -7.77 -20.00 1.65
N CYS A 46 -7.55 -18.72 1.32
CA CYS A 46 -6.81 -17.79 2.17
C CYS A 46 -7.35 -17.83 3.60
N LYS A 47 -6.45 -17.96 4.57
CA LYS A 47 -6.77 -18.17 5.98
C LYS A 47 -6.04 -17.16 6.86
N GLU A 48 -6.75 -16.68 7.88
CA GLU A 48 -6.18 -15.98 9.04
C GLU A 48 -5.45 -14.65 8.73
N LEU A 49 -5.69 -14.07 7.56
CA LEU A 49 -5.18 -12.75 7.15
C LEU A 49 -6.35 -11.81 6.80
N GLN A 50 -7.05 -11.32 7.81
CA GLN A 50 -8.21 -10.44 7.64
C GLN A 50 -7.86 -8.95 7.80
N LYS A 51 -7.01 -8.65 8.77
CA LYS A 51 -6.56 -7.29 9.12
C LYS A 51 -5.03 -7.25 9.10
N ALA A 52 -4.51 -6.04 8.99
CA ALA A 52 -3.08 -5.75 9.10
C ALA A 52 -2.91 -4.28 9.53
N ILE A 53 -1.70 -3.92 9.93
CA ILE A 53 -1.27 -2.54 10.13
C ILE A 53 -0.54 -2.05 8.88
N ALA A 54 -0.95 -0.90 8.37
CA ALA A 54 -0.28 -0.23 7.27
C ALA A 54 0.33 1.09 7.72
N SER A 55 1.51 1.43 7.19
CA SER A 55 2.14 2.71 7.44
C SER A 55 3.07 3.16 6.30
N VAL A 56 3.28 4.47 6.24
CA VAL A 56 4.29 5.14 5.39
C VAL A 56 5.00 6.16 6.27
N ARG A 57 6.32 6.08 6.37
CA ARG A 57 7.16 6.94 7.22
C ARG A 57 8.50 7.23 6.57
N PHE A 58 9.07 8.40 6.82
CA PHE A 58 10.47 8.63 6.43
C PHE A 58 11.39 7.83 7.34
N VAL A 59 12.41 7.17 6.77
CA VAL A 59 13.32 6.31 7.53
C VAL A 59 14.06 7.09 8.62
N LYS A 60 14.41 8.35 8.35
CA LYS A 60 15.04 9.23 9.35
C LYS A 60 14.16 9.57 10.55
N GLU A 61 12.85 9.39 10.45
CA GLU A 61 11.88 9.64 11.54
C GLU A 61 11.66 8.39 12.42
N ILE A 62 12.17 7.24 11.98
CA ILE A 62 12.06 5.97 12.72
C ILE A 62 13.11 5.97 13.83
N GLY A 63 12.71 6.38 15.02
CA GLY A 63 13.56 6.28 16.22
C GLY A 63 13.69 4.86 16.76
N GLU A 64 14.76 4.60 17.53
CA GLU A 64 14.89 3.36 18.31
C GLU A 64 13.70 3.21 19.28
N GLY A 65 13.00 2.08 19.21
CA GLY A 65 11.80 1.83 20.01
C GLY A 65 10.49 2.34 19.41
N SER A 66 10.50 2.88 18.17
CA SER A 66 9.26 3.15 17.45
C SER A 66 8.52 1.83 17.20
N ALA A 67 7.34 1.67 17.79
CA ALA A 67 6.51 0.49 17.61
C ALA A 67 6.09 0.32 16.14
N ASP A 68 5.42 -0.79 15.84
CA ASP A 68 4.67 -0.99 14.59
C ASP A 68 3.47 -0.03 14.55
N GLU A 69 3.76 1.28 14.50
CA GLU A 69 2.78 2.35 14.36
C GLU A 69 2.24 2.38 12.94
N GLY A 70 0.96 2.69 12.84
CA GLY A 70 0.23 2.74 11.59
C GLY A 70 -1.26 2.73 11.85
N TYR A 71 -2.01 2.40 10.82
CA TYR A 71 -3.46 2.29 10.88
C TYR A 71 -3.92 0.90 10.46
N GLY A 72 -4.99 0.42 11.08
CA GLY A 72 -5.63 -0.83 10.69
C GLY A 72 -6.20 -0.75 9.27
N VAL A 73 -5.90 -1.76 8.47
CA VAL A 73 -6.52 -2.01 7.17
C VAL A 73 -7.11 -3.41 7.15
N PHE A 74 -8.13 -3.60 6.33
CA PHE A 74 -8.62 -4.90 5.96
C PHE A 74 -7.85 -5.40 4.73
N ILE A 75 -7.59 -6.70 4.70
CA ILE A 75 -6.92 -7.37 3.58
C ILE A 75 -7.94 -8.07 2.67
N ASP A 76 -9.14 -8.32 3.19
CA ASP A 76 -10.25 -8.92 2.47
C ASP A 76 -11.41 -7.92 2.33
N THR A 77 -12.08 -7.94 1.18
CA THR A 77 -13.29 -7.16 0.90
C THR A 77 -14.54 -7.74 1.57
N MET A 78 -14.55 -9.03 1.95
CA MET A 78 -15.72 -9.65 2.59
C MET A 78 -16.19 -8.92 3.85
N ALA A 79 -15.25 -8.33 4.60
CA ALA A 79 -15.57 -7.52 5.78
C ALA A 79 -16.25 -6.18 5.43
N CYS A 80 -16.02 -5.64 4.23
CA CYS A 80 -16.73 -4.46 3.73
C CYS A 80 -18.20 -4.79 3.48
N ASP A 81 -18.47 -5.95 2.87
CA ASP A 81 -19.84 -6.40 2.57
C ASP A 81 -20.63 -6.71 3.85
N ALA A 82 -19.95 -7.11 4.92
CA ALA A 82 -20.52 -7.29 6.25
C ALA A 82 -20.80 -5.96 7.00
N GLY A 83 -20.50 -4.80 6.41
CA GLY A 83 -20.77 -3.49 6.99
C GLY A 83 -19.75 -3.03 8.05
N GLU A 84 -18.58 -3.66 8.14
CA GLU A 84 -17.51 -3.15 9.00
C GLU A 84 -17.03 -1.78 8.51
N ARG A 85 -16.70 -0.87 9.44
CA ARG A 85 -16.10 0.42 9.10
C ARG A 85 -14.59 0.27 9.03
N GLY A 86 -13.97 0.76 7.97
CA GLY A 86 -12.51 0.77 7.85
C GLY A 86 -11.99 1.04 6.45
N ARG A 87 -10.72 0.68 6.23
CA ARG A 87 -10.01 0.82 4.96
C ARG A 87 -9.94 -0.55 4.31
N PHE A 88 -10.61 -0.68 3.17
CA PHE A 88 -10.72 -1.93 2.43
C PHE A 88 -9.92 -1.86 1.14
N PRO A 89 -9.47 -3.01 0.62
CA PRO A 89 -8.84 -3.05 -0.69
C PRO A 89 -9.87 -2.70 -1.77
N HIS A 90 -9.40 -2.06 -2.83
CA HIS A 90 -10.16 -1.84 -4.04
C HIS A 90 -9.93 -2.99 -5.02
N CYS A 91 -10.99 -3.71 -5.38
CA CYS A 91 -10.93 -4.73 -6.43
C CYS A 91 -10.85 -4.10 -7.82
N ARG A 92 -9.85 -4.50 -8.59
CA ARG A 92 -9.67 -4.12 -9.99
C ARG A 92 -10.37 -5.11 -10.92
N SER A 93 -10.60 -4.70 -12.16
CA SER A 93 -11.19 -5.54 -13.21
C SER A 93 -10.32 -6.73 -13.63
N ASP A 94 -9.02 -6.72 -13.34
CA ASP A 94 -8.07 -7.82 -13.62
C ASP A 94 -7.94 -8.81 -12.44
N GLY A 95 -8.83 -8.69 -11.45
CA GLY A 95 -8.89 -9.51 -10.25
C GLY A 95 -7.81 -9.21 -9.21
N TRP A 96 -6.92 -8.23 -9.44
CA TRP A 96 -5.99 -7.76 -8.40
C TRP A 96 -6.69 -6.79 -7.46
N MET A 97 -6.19 -6.71 -6.23
CA MET A 97 -6.63 -5.79 -5.20
C MET A 97 -5.57 -4.72 -4.96
N GLU A 98 -6.00 -3.48 -4.68
CA GLU A 98 -5.11 -2.39 -4.28
C GLU A 98 -5.52 -1.86 -2.89
N ILE A 99 -4.60 -1.85 -1.94
CA ILE A 99 -4.80 -1.23 -0.61
C ILE A 99 -3.81 -0.08 -0.41
N LYS A 100 -4.30 1.04 0.10
CA LYS A 100 -3.48 2.21 0.41
C LYS A 100 -2.71 2.02 1.71
N LEU A 101 -1.39 2.14 1.65
CA LEU A 101 -0.49 1.99 2.81
C LEU A 101 -0.22 3.30 3.55
N GLY A 102 -0.37 4.43 2.86
CA GLY A 102 -0.29 5.76 3.45
C GLY A 102 -0.02 6.82 2.42
N GLU A 103 0.31 8.02 2.90
CA GLU A 103 0.71 9.16 2.09
C GLU A 103 1.96 9.80 2.69
N PHE A 104 2.74 10.46 1.84
CA PHE A 104 3.85 11.30 2.26
C PHE A 104 3.98 12.50 1.33
N PHE A 105 4.63 13.55 1.80
CA PHE A 105 4.91 14.74 1.00
C PHE A 105 6.41 14.85 0.78
N ASN A 106 6.85 14.79 -0.47
CA ASN A 106 8.23 15.05 -0.82
C ASN A 106 8.42 16.57 -0.96
N ASN A 107 9.02 17.23 0.03
CA ASN A 107 9.19 18.69 0.00
C ASN A 107 10.50 19.09 -0.68
N LEU A 108 11.62 18.70 -0.06
CA LEU A 108 12.97 19.16 -0.41
C LEU A 108 13.78 18.10 -1.16
N GLY A 109 13.34 16.84 -1.10
CA GLY A 109 14.00 15.72 -1.78
C GLY A 109 15.29 15.26 -1.11
N ASP A 110 15.69 15.82 0.02
CA ASP A 110 16.84 15.41 0.82
C ASP A 110 16.43 14.62 2.08
N ASP A 111 15.13 14.34 2.23
CA ASP A 111 14.56 13.62 3.36
C ASP A 111 14.92 12.11 3.39
N GLY A 112 15.71 11.65 2.42
CA GLY A 112 16.26 10.29 2.35
C GLY A 112 15.26 9.27 1.79
N GLU A 113 15.09 8.17 2.52
CA GLU A 113 14.19 7.10 2.10
C GLU A 113 12.83 7.22 2.80
N VAL A 114 11.77 6.90 2.06
CA VAL A 114 10.45 6.61 2.60
C VAL A 114 10.24 5.11 2.63
N GLU A 115 9.82 4.62 3.77
CA GLU A 115 9.46 3.22 3.97
C GLU A 115 7.93 3.08 4.00
N MET A 116 7.42 2.09 3.27
CA MET A 116 6.03 1.70 3.26
C MET A 116 5.90 0.26 3.74
N ARG A 117 4.95 0.02 4.65
CA ARG A 117 4.78 -1.28 5.30
C ARG A 117 3.34 -1.78 5.29
N LEU A 118 3.22 -3.10 5.27
CA LEU A 118 2.04 -3.85 5.68
C LEU A 118 2.47 -4.97 6.62
N ILE A 119 1.97 -4.99 7.85
CA ILE A 119 2.40 -5.91 8.90
C ILE A 119 1.20 -6.59 9.56
N GLU A 120 1.29 -7.90 9.75
CA GLU A 120 0.38 -8.64 10.63
C GLU A 120 1.18 -9.63 11.49
N LYS A 121 1.42 -9.25 12.74
CA LYS A 121 2.18 -10.02 13.75
C LYS A 121 1.31 -10.41 14.96
N ASN A 122 0.09 -9.90 15.05
CA ASN A 122 -0.74 -10.01 16.26
C ASN A 122 -1.55 -11.31 16.29
N ASN A 123 -1.92 -11.85 15.13
CA ASN A 123 -2.55 -13.17 15.05
C ASN A 123 -1.48 -14.28 15.04
N PRO A 124 -1.37 -15.14 16.07
CA PRO A 124 -0.37 -16.21 16.10
C PRO A 124 -0.67 -17.35 15.10
N LYS A 125 -1.86 -17.34 14.49
CA LYS A 125 -2.24 -18.34 13.51
C LYS A 125 -1.51 -18.15 12.19
N TRP A 126 -1.36 -19.27 11.50
CA TRP A 126 -0.65 -19.36 10.23
C TRP A 126 -1.47 -18.72 9.12
N LYS A 127 -0.84 -17.79 8.41
CA LYS A 127 -1.38 -17.07 7.27
C LYS A 127 -0.88 -17.72 5.99
N THR A 128 -1.76 -17.83 5.01
CA THR A 128 -1.48 -18.46 3.71
C THR A 128 -2.28 -17.79 2.60
N GLY A 129 -1.83 -17.91 1.36
CA GLY A 129 -2.62 -17.57 0.18
C GLY A 129 -2.59 -16.09 -0.20
N LEU A 130 -1.71 -15.28 0.41
CA LEU A 130 -1.43 -13.92 -0.05
C LEU A 130 -0.44 -13.98 -1.21
N VAL A 131 -0.82 -13.39 -2.34
CA VAL A 131 0.03 -13.26 -3.54
C VAL A 131 0.27 -11.78 -3.80
N VAL A 132 1.51 -11.33 -3.68
CA VAL A 132 1.90 -9.92 -3.84
C VAL A 132 2.46 -9.69 -5.22
N LEU A 133 1.89 -8.72 -5.95
CA LEU A 133 2.42 -8.29 -7.23
C LEU A 133 3.49 -7.22 -7.06
N LYS A 134 3.17 -6.11 -6.38
CA LYS A 134 4.08 -4.97 -6.24
C LYS A 134 3.63 -3.93 -5.23
N LEU A 135 4.57 -3.08 -4.84
CA LEU A 135 4.32 -1.78 -4.23
C LEU A 135 4.26 -0.70 -5.30
N LYS A 136 3.41 0.30 -5.11
CA LYS A 136 3.12 1.36 -6.08
C LYS A 136 3.07 2.71 -5.40
N ILE A 137 3.74 3.69 -5.98
CA ILE A 137 3.72 5.08 -5.52
C ILE A 137 3.08 5.94 -6.61
N LEU A 138 2.09 6.73 -6.22
CA LEU A 138 1.31 7.59 -7.12
C LEU A 138 1.39 9.03 -6.66
N CYS A 139 1.67 9.96 -7.59
CA CYS A 139 1.57 11.39 -7.29
C CYS A 139 0.09 11.82 -7.24
N ASN A 140 -0.31 12.52 -6.19
CA ASN A 140 -1.70 12.92 -5.98
C ASN A 140 -2.14 14.13 -6.84
N ASN A 141 -1.19 14.81 -7.52
CA ASN A 141 -1.42 16.07 -8.24
C ASN A 141 -1.98 15.93 -9.68
N ALA A 142 -2.51 14.78 -10.09
CA ALA A 142 -2.96 14.56 -11.47
C ALA A 142 -4.30 15.24 -11.86
N TYR A 143 -5.04 15.88 -10.93
CA TYR A 143 -6.41 16.36 -11.16
C TYR A 143 -6.62 17.89 -11.25
N LYS A 144 -5.61 18.71 -11.58
CA LYS A 144 -5.80 20.18 -11.76
C LYS A 144 -5.20 20.77 -13.05
N ARG A 145 -5.36 20.10 -14.20
CA ARG A 145 -5.24 20.76 -15.52
C ARG A 145 -6.44 20.45 -16.41
N ALA A 146 -7.54 21.14 -16.13
CA ALA A 146 -8.54 21.49 -17.14
C ALA A 146 -9.04 22.91 -16.80
N VAL A 147 -8.25 23.92 -17.17
CA VAL A 147 -8.75 25.28 -17.34
C VAL A 147 -8.81 25.53 -18.84
N THR A 148 -9.95 25.28 -19.45
CA THR A 148 -10.33 25.98 -20.68
C THR A 148 -11.07 27.23 -20.27
N LYS A 149 -10.39 28.39 -20.35
CA LYS A 149 -11.06 29.69 -20.39
C LYS A 149 -11.98 29.70 -21.63
N GLY A 150 -13.29 29.73 -21.42
CA GLY A 150 -14.28 30.07 -22.43
C GLY A 150 -14.76 31.50 -22.17
N ASN A 151 -14.59 32.35 -23.19
CA ASN A 151 -14.68 33.81 -23.16
C ASN A 151 -15.98 34.40 -22.59
N GLN A 152 -15.81 35.56 -21.95
CA GLN A 152 -16.84 36.59 -21.85
C GLN A 152 -17.31 37.00 -23.25
N LYS A 153 -18.61 37.12 -23.43
CA LYS A 153 -19.24 38.11 -24.29
C LYS A 153 -20.31 38.83 -23.48
#